data_AF-A0A0F9NGT2-F1
#
_entry.id   AF-A0A0F9NGT2-F1
#
_cell.length_a   1.000
_cell.length_b   1.000
_cell.length_c   1.000
_cell.angle_alpha   90.00
_cell.angle_beta   90.00
_cell.angle_gamma   90.00
#
_symmetry.space_group_name_H-M   'P 1'
#
loop_
_entity.id
_entity.type
_entity.pdbx_description
1 polymer ?
#
loop_
_entity_poly.entity_id
_entity_poly.type
_entity_poly.pdbx_seq_one_letter_code
_entity_poly.pdbx_strand_id
1 'polypeptide(L)' 'MTQTPSYISGWDIGGAHIKVARCDQNGNLHDVIQVACPLWQGIL' A
#
# COMPACT_ATOMS: atom_id res chain seq x y z
N MET A 1 18.87 -21.58 -5.15
CA MET A 1 18.34 -20.53 -4.27
C MET A 1 17.41 -19.67 -5.11
N THR A 2 16.10 -19.77 -4.92
CA THR A 2 15.13 -18.92 -5.64
C THR A 2 15.14 -17.54 -4.99
N GLN A 3 15.44 -16.51 -5.76
CA GLN A 3 15.45 -15.13 -5.27
C GLN A 3 14.00 -14.68 -5.05
N THR A 4 13.68 -14.21 -3.84
CA THR A 4 12.37 -13.64 -3.56
C THR A 4 12.23 -12.33 -4.34
N PRO A 5 11.17 -12.14 -5.15
CA PRO A 5 10.97 -10.89 -5.86
C PRO A 5 10.82 -9.74 -4.88
N SER A 6 11.54 -8.64 -5.16
CA SER A 6 11.43 -7.40 -4.39
C SER A 6 10.24 -6.59 -4.90
N TYR A 7 9.56 -5.90 -3.98
CA TYR A 7 8.40 -5.08 -4.31
C TYR A 7 8.52 -3.70 -3.67
N ILE A 8 7.98 -2.70 -4.35
CA ILE A 8 7.86 -1.33 -3.88
C ILE A 8 6.40 -1.12 -3.48
N SER A 9 6.16 -0.53 -2.29
CA SER A 9 4.80 -0.24 -1.82
C SER A 9 4.63 1.27 -1.64
N GLY A 10 3.77 1.88 -2.44
CA GLY A 10 3.34 3.26 -2.31
C GLY A 10 2.13 3.37 -1.39
N TRP A 11 2.21 4.27 -0.41
CA TRP A 11 1.16 4.49 0.58
C TRP A 11 0.48 5.85 0.36
N ASP A 12 -0.85 5.85 0.28
CA ASP A 12 -1.68 7.04 0.37
C ASP A 12 -2.45 6.98 1.69
N ILE A 13 -2.13 7.89 2.61
CA ILE A 13 -2.66 7.91 3.97
C ILE A 13 -3.66 9.06 4.07
N GLY A 14 -4.93 8.72 3.92
CA GLY A 14 -6.04 9.66 4.08
C GLY A 14 -6.70 9.55 5.46
N GLY A 15 -7.47 10.59 5.81
CA GLY A 15 -8.18 10.62 7.10
C GLY A 15 -9.26 9.54 7.24
N ALA A 16 -9.92 9.14 6.15
CA ALA A 16 -11.00 8.14 6.17
C ALA A 16 -10.60 6.76 5.64
N HIS A 17 -9.56 6.70 4.81
CA HIS A 17 -9.08 5.48 4.19
C HIS A 17 -7.57 5.52 4.06
N ILE A 18 -6.95 4.35 4.20
CA ILE A 18 -5.57 4.11 3.81
C ILE A 18 -5.58 3.26 2.54
N LYS A 19 -4.68 3.56 1.61
CA LYS A 19 -4.49 2.80 0.38
C LYS A 19 -3.04 2.39 0.23
N VAL A 20 -2.83 1.23 -0.38
CA VAL A 20 -1.51 0.72 -0.76
C VAL A 20 -1.55 0.26 -2.20
N ALA A 21 -0.59 0.72 -2.98
CA ALA A 21 -0.27 0.18 -4.30
C ALA A 21 1.08 -0.54 -4.22
N ARG A 22 1.13 -1.80 -4.65
CA ARG A 22 2.35 -2.58 -4.75
C ARG A 22 2.76 -2.69 -6.22
N CYS A 23 4.01 -2.34 -6.51
CA CYS A 23 4.59 -2.47 -7.83
C CYS A 23 5.84 -3.37 -7.80
N ASP A 24 6.16 -3.96 -8.94
CA ASP A 24 7.47 -4.58 -9.17
C ASP A 24 8.56 -3.51 -9.37
N GLN A 25 9.81 -3.97 -9.51
CA GLN A 25 10.97 -3.09 -9.76
C GLN A 25 10.93 -2.31 -11.08
N ASN A 26 10.08 -2.69 -12.04
CA ASN A 26 9.91 -1.98 -13.30
C ASN A 26 8.76 -0.95 -13.23
N GLY A 27 8.10 -0.84 -12.07
CA GLY A 27 6.95 0.04 -11.87
C GLY A 27 5.62 -0.56 -12.30
N ASN A 28 5.57 -1.85 -12.67
CA ASN A 28 4.31 -2.51 -13.01
C ASN A 28 3.49 -2.73 -11.75
N LEU A 29 2.22 -2.37 -11.80
CA LEU A 29 1.29 -2.55 -10.69
C LEU A 29 0.96 -4.03 -10.51
N HIS A 30 1.16 -4.54 -9.30
CA HIS A 30 0.87 -5.92 -8.93
C HIS A 30 -0.42 -6.04 -8.13
N ASP A 31 -0.66 -5.13 -7.18
CA ASP A 31 -1.87 -5.14 -6.34
C ASP A 31 -2.20 -3.75 -5.80
N VAL A 32 -3.48 -3.52 -5.50
CA VAL A 32 -3.99 -2.32 -4.84
C VAL A 32 -5.07 -2.68 -3.84
N ILE A 33 -4.89 -2.24 -2.61
CA ILE A 33 -5.91 -2.35 -1.56
C ILE A 33 -6.29 -0.98 -1.02
N GLN A 34 -7.54 -0.87 -0.57
CA GLN A 34 -8.05 0.25 0.20
C GLN A 34 -8.72 -0.29 1.46
N VAL A 35 -8.40 0.30 2.59
CA VAL A 35 -8.97 -0.06 3.88
C VAL A 35 -9.58 1.19 4.50
N ALA A 36 -10.84 1.09 4.96
CA ALA A 36 -11.45 2.12 5.78
C ALA A 36 -10.67 2.25 7.10
N CYS A 37 -10.19 3.46 7.38
CA CYS A 37 -9.41 3.78 8.57
C CYS A 37 -9.82 5.18 9.00
N PRO A 38 -10.65 5.34 10.05
CA PRO A 38 -11.16 6.63 10.48
C PRO A 38 -10.11 7.40 11.28
N LEU A 39 -8.93 7.62 10.68
CA LEU A 39 -7.81 8.36 11.27
C LEU A 39 -8.20 9.78 11.70
N TRP A 40 -9.24 10.35 11.10
CA TRP A 40 -9.85 11.62 11.53
C TRP A 40 -10.40 11.58 12.96
N GLN A 41 -10.62 10.39 13.53
CA GLN A 41 -11.00 10.19 14.94
C GLN A 41 -9.78 10.08 15.88
N GLY A 42 -8.56 10.17 15.33
CA GLY A 42 -7.31 9.92 16.06
C GLY A 42 -6.76 8.51 15.80
N ILE A 43 -5.50 8.30 16.21
CA ILE A 43 -4.85 6.98 16.21
C ILE A 43 -5.07 6.37 17.59
N LEU A 44 -5.71 5.20 17.64
CA LEU A 44 -5.88 4.40 18.86
C LEU A 44 -4.65 3.52 19.11
#